data_AF-A0A0D2MD24-F1
#
_entry.id   AF-A0A0D2MD24-F1
#
_cell.length_a   1.000
_cell.length_b   1.000
_cell.length_c   1.000
_cell.angle_alpha   90.00
_cell.angle_beta   90.00
_cell.angle_gamma   90.00
#
_symmetry.space_group_name_H-M   'P 1'
#
loop_
_entity.id
_entity.type
_entity.pdbx_description
1 polymer ?
#
loop_
_entity_poly.entity_id
_entity_poly.type
_entity_poly.pdbx_seq_one_letter_code
_entity_poly.pdbx_strand_id
1 'polypeptide(L)'
;MAGAMAAGSGAVPALFTRDAGTLALVSGGVWLFVVLTQPINSMAFVWDGVLFGAGGFEYACYQMAASCIPAVAVMLLLAGTGAPPPAAALAGVWAGLSTVMLLRWLLIWLPYQAGAGPFAQMFPAKAARGGR
;
A
#
# COMPACT_ATOMS: atom_id res chain seq x y z
N MET A 1 -8.00 9.48 -9.69
CA MET A 1 -6.85 8.73 -10.23
C MET A 1 -7.25 7.33 -10.73
N ALA A 2 -7.84 6.46 -9.90
CA ALA A 2 -8.22 5.09 -10.28
C ALA A 2 -9.01 4.98 -11.60
N GLY A 3 -10.07 5.79 -11.76
CA GLY A 3 -10.88 5.79 -12.99
C GLY A 3 -10.10 6.23 -14.24
N ALA A 4 -9.16 7.17 -14.10
CA ALA A 4 -8.29 7.58 -15.21
C ALA A 4 -7.33 6.45 -15.61
N MET A 5 -6.78 5.71 -14.63
CA MET A 5 -5.95 4.55 -14.93
C MET A 5 -6.77 3.40 -15.53
N ALA A 6 -8.00 3.18 -15.08
CA ALA A 6 -8.88 2.17 -15.71
C ALA A 6 -9.11 2.47 -17.21
N ALA A 7 -9.36 3.74 -17.54
CA ALA A 7 -9.53 4.19 -18.92
C ALA A 7 -8.24 4.08 -19.77
N GLY A 8 -7.07 4.16 -19.14
CA GLY A 8 -5.77 4.08 -19.81
C GLY A 8 -5.24 2.67 -20.10
N SER A 9 -6.00 1.62 -19.79
CA SER A 9 -5.54 0.22 -19.77
C SER A 9 -4.99 -0.31 -21.11
N GLY A 10 -5.48 0.19 -22.24
CA GLY A 10 -4.95 -0.16 -23.57
C GLY A 10 -3.88 0.81 -24.06
N ALA A 11 -4.09 2.12 -23.87
CA ALA A 11 -3.23 3.15 -24.45
C ALA A 11 -1.87 3.23 -23.77
N VAL A 12 -1.82 3.15 -22.44
CA VAL A 12 -0.57 3.37 -21.69
C VAL A 12 0.45 2.25 -21.93
N PRO A 13 0.12 0.95 -21.85
CA PRO A 13 1.09 -0.11 -22.12
C PRO A 13 1.61 -0.08 -23.57
N ALA A 14 0.75 0.28 -24.52
CA ALA A 14 1.09 0.35 -25.95
C ALA A 14 2.08 1.48 -26.29
N LEU A 15 2.28 2.46 -25.40
CA LEU A 15 3.32 3.48 -25.55
C LEU A 15 4.73 2.92 -25.34
N PHE A 16 4.87 1.86 -24.55
CA PHE A 16 6.17 1.31 -24.15
C PHE A 16 6.58 0.08 -24.94
N THR A 17 5.62 -0.71 -25.43
CA THR A 17 5.91 -1.96 -26.15
C THR A 17 4.83 -2.32 -27.15
N ARG A 18 5.22 -3.09 -28.17
CA ARG A 18 4.32 -3.77 -29.11
C ARG A 18 4.34 -5.30 -28.98
N ASP A 19 5.12 -5.83 -28.04
CA ASP A 19 5.18 -7.27 -27.80
C ASP A 19 3.87 -7.78 -27.19
N ALA A 20 3.23 -8.72 -27.87
CA ALA A 20 1.92 -9.24 -27.48
C ALA A 20 1.96 -9.98 -26.12
N GLY A 21 3.07 -10.68 -25.82
CA GLY A 21 3.23 -11.39 -24.55
C GLY A 21 3.27 -10.43 -23.35
N THR A 22 4.05 -9.36 -23.48
CA THR A 22 4.15 -8.31 -22.45
C THR A 22 2.82 -7.58 -22.27
N LEU A 23 2.16 -7.20 -23.37
CA LEU A 23 0.85 -6.53 -23.30
C LEU A 23 -0.19 -7.40 -22.60
N ALA A 24 -0.24 -8.70 -22.90
CA ALA A 24 -1.15 -9.65 -22.26
C ALA A 24 -0.90 -9.78 -20.74
N LEU A 25 0.37 -9.82 -20.32
CA LEU A 25 0.74 -9.85 -18.90
C LEU A 25 0.30 -8.57 -18.17
N VAL A 26 0.46 -7.41 -18.82
CA VAL A 26 0.08 -6.12 -18.23
C VAL A 26 -1.43 -6.01 -18.12
N SER A 27 -2.16 -6.23 -19.21
CA SER A 27 -3.63 -6.10 -19.24
C SER A 27 -4.34 -7.17 -18.41
N GLY A 28 -3.78 -8.37 -18.34
CA GLY A 28 -4.41 -9.53 -17.68
C GLY A 28 -4.19 -9.62 -16.18
N GLY A 29 -3.18 -8.95 -15.62
CA GLY A 29 -2.86 -9.05 -14.20
C GLY A 29 -2.43 -7.74 -13.56
N VAL A 30 -1.33 -7.16 -14.06
CA VAL A 30 -0.69 -5.98 -13.44
C VAL A 30 -1.62 -4.78 -13.39
N TRP A 31 -2.34 -4.50 -14.48
CA TRP A 31 -3.18 -3.31 -14.59
C TRP A 31 -4.31 -3.29 -13.56
N LEU A 32 -4.85 -4.47 -13.23
CA LEU A 32 -5.88 -4.60 -12.21
C LEU A 32 -5.35 -4.18 -10.83
N PHE A 33 -4.16 -4.65 -10.45
CA PHE A 33 -3.51 -4.23 -9.20
C PHE A 33 -3.25 -2.73 -9.18
N VAL A 34 -2.75 -2.16 -10.28
CA VAL A 34 -2.51 -0.71 -10.39
C VAL A 34 -3.78 0.08 -10.10
N VAL A 35 -4.91 -0.29 -10.71
CA VAL A 35 -6.19 0.42 -10.54
C VAL A 35 -6.72 0.24 -9.12
N LEU A 36 -6.73 -0.98 -8.60
CA LEU A 36 -7.29 -1.31 -7.28
C LEU A 36 -6.47 -0.72 -6.12
N THR A 37 -5.17 -0.54 -6.31
CA THR A 37 -4.31 0.06 -5.27
C THR A 37 -4.42 1.58 -5.23
N GLN A 38 -4.93 2.25 -6.27
CA GLN A 38 -5.01 3.73 -6.27
C GLN A 38 -5.78 4.31 -5.07
N PRO A 39 -6.97 3.79 -4.67
CA PRO A 39 -7.66 4.28 -3.48
C PRO A 39 -6.88 3.98 -2.19
N ILE A 40 -6.28 2.79 -2.09
CA ILE A 40 -5.47 2.38 -0.93
C ILE A 40 -4.27 3.32 -0.77
N ASN A 41 -3.55 3.58 -1.85
CA ASN A 41 -2.40 4.50 -1.87
C ASN A 41 -2.83 5.91 -1.48
N SER A 42 -3.98 6.37 -1.97
CA SER A 42 -4.53 7.69 -1.61
C SER A 42 -4.79 7.77 -0.11
N MET A 43 -5.38 6.73 0.49
CA MET A 43 -5.60 6.67 1.94
C MET A 43 -4.28 6.68 2.71
N ALA A 44 -3.31 5.85 2.31
CA ALA A 44 -2.00 5.80 2.96
C ALA A 44 -1.31 7.18 2.95
N PHE A 45 -1.32 7.90 1.83
CA PHE A 45 -0.71 9.23 1.75
C PHE A 45 -1.43 10.30 2.58
N VAL A 46 -2.77 10.26 2.65
CA VAL A 46 -3.53 11.18 3.51
C VAL A 46 -3.15 10.95 4.98
N TRP A 47 -3.09 9.70 5.41
CA TRP A 47 -2.76 9.36 6.79
C TRP A 47 -1.30 9.61 7.14
N ASP A 48 -0.37 9.39 6.21
CA ASP A 48 1.03 9.82 6.36
C ASP A 48 1.09 11.34 6.64
N GLY A 49 0.31 12.15 5.91
CA GLY A 49 0.21 13.59 6.14
C GLY A 49 -0.30 13.95 7.55
N VAL A 50 -1.34 13.26 8.04
CA VAL A 50 -1.87 13.44 9.40
C VAL A 50 -0.82 13.05 10.45
N LEU A 51 -0.11 11.94 10.25
CA LEU A 51 0.93 11.47 11.16
C LEU A 51 2.09 12.47 11.25
N PHE A 52 2.58 12.97 10.11
CA PHE A 52 3.65 13.96 10.08
C PHE A 52 3.18 15.31 10.62
N GLY A 53 1.93 15.69 10.40
CA GLY A 53 1.31 16.85 11.04
C GLY A 53 1.25 16.74 12.57
N ALA A 54 1.16 15.52 13.10
CA ALA A 54 1.26 15.24 14.54
C ALA A 54 2.70 15.20 15.07
N GLY A 55 3.72 15.38 14.22
CA GLY A 55 5.13 15.23 14.59
C GLY A 55 5.57 13.77 14.81
N GLY A 56 4.79 12.78 14.34
CA GLY A 56 5.04 11.36 14.58
C GLY A 56 6.14 10.71 13.72
N PHE A 57 7.26 11.40 13.48
CA PHE A 57 8.34 10.94 12.59
C PHE A 57 8.99 9.63 13.06
N GLU A 58 9.29 9.53 14.36
CA GLU A 58 9.84 8.30 14.94
C GLU A 58 8.85 7.13 14.81
N TYR A 59 7.56 7.39 15.08
CA TYR A 59 6.49 6.41 14.89
C TYR A 59 6.37 5.95 13.42
N ALA A 60 6.60 6.84 12.46
CA ALA A 60 6.60 6.50 11.04
C ALA A 60 7.73 5.53 10.67
N CYS A 61 8.93 5.66 11.26
CA CYS A 61 10.05 4.74 11.03
C CYS A 61 9.70 3.31 11.47
N TYR A 62 9.16 3.15 12.68
CA TYR A 62 8.76 1.84 13.20
C TYR A 62 7.64 1.21 12.39
N GLN A 63 6.62 2.00 12.02
CA GLN A 63 5.53 1.51 11.18
C GLN A 63 5.97 1.11 9.79
N MET A 64 6.92 1.85 9.18
CA MET A 64 7.46 1.46 7.89
C MET A 64 8.06 0.05 7.97
N ALA A 65 8.94 -0.19 8.94
CA ALA A 65 9.52 -1.51 9.14
C ALA A 65 8.44 -2.59 9.39
N ALA A 66 7.45 -2.29 10.25
CA ALA A 66 6.35 -3.20 10.56
C ALA A 66 5.46 -3.52 9.34
N SER A 67 5.30 -2.57 8.40
CA SER A 67 4.56 -2.78 7.15
C SER A 67 5.36 -3.55 6.09
N CYS A 68 6.68 -3.36 6.05
CA CYS A 68 7.56 -3.99 5.07
C CYS A 68 7.76 -5.49 5.33
N ILE A 69 7.89 -5.91 6.59
CA ILE A 69 8.10 -7.33 6.94
C ILE A 69 7.03 -8.26 6.36
N PRO A 70 5.72 -8.05 6.62
CA PRO A 70 4.66 -8.88 6.04
C PRO A 70 4.54 -8.70 4.52
N ALA A 71 4.84 -7.51 3.98
CA ALA A 71 4.84 -7.31 2.53
C ALA A 71 5.91 -8.16 1.83
N VAL A 72 7.12 -8.20 2.37
CA VAL A 72 8.20 -9.08 1.89
C VAL A 72 7.80 -10.54 2.03
N ALA A 73 7.19 -10.94 3.16
CA ALA A 73 6.69 -12.30 3.32
C ALA A 73 5.67 -12.67 2.24
N VAL A 74 4.71 -11.78 1.94
CA VAL A 74 3.73 -11.98 0.85
C VAL A 74 4.43 -12.11 -0.51
N MET A 75 5.42 -11.27 -0.80
CA MET A 75 6.19 -11.39 -2.05
C MET A 75 6.91 -12.73 -2.14
N LEU A 76 7.62 -13.14 -1.09
CA LEU A 76 8.36 -14.41 -1.09
C LEU A 76 7.45 -15.63 -1.21
N LEU A 77 6.27 -15.59 -0.58
CA LEU A 77 5.29 -16.68 -0.63
C LEU A 77 4.61 -16.80 -2.00
N LEU A 78 4.24 -15.68 -2.61
CA LEU A 78 3.43 -15.67 -3.84
C LEU A 78 4.28 -15.58 -5.11
N ALA A 79 5.36 -14.78 -5.08
CA ALA A 79 6.30 -14.69 -6.19
C ALA A 79 7.34 -15.81 -6.14
N GLY A 80 7.44 -16.57 -5.04
CA GLY A 80 8.38 -17.67 -4.88
C GLY A 80 9.85 -17.24 -4.84
N THR A 81 10.74 -18.16 -4.44
CA THR A 81 12.20 -17.95 -4.43
C THR A 81 12.92 -18.62 -5.60
N GLY A 82 12.18 -19.34 -6.45
CA GLY A 82 12.69 -20.05 -7.63
C GLY A 82 12.45 -19.30 -8.94
N ALA A 83 12.08 -20.02 -10.00
CA ALA A 83 11.70 -19.47 -11.30
C ALA A 83 10.22 -19.73 -11.62
N PRO A 84 9.26 -19.04 -10.97
CA PRO A 84 7.85 -19.20 -11.26
C PRO A 84 7.49 -18.60 -12.63
N PRO A 85 6.32 -18.97 -13.18
CA PRO A 85 5.79 -18.32 -14.37
C PRO A 85 5.73 -16.79 -14.19
N PRO A 86 6.06 -15.99 -15.23
CA PRO A 86 6.12 -14.52 -15.12
C PRO A 86 4.84 -13.88 -14.54
N ALA A 87 3.67 -14.41 -14.90
CA ALA A 87 2.39 -13.93 -14.37
C ALA A 87 2.27 -14.10 -12.85
N ALA A 88 2.71 -15.25 -12.31
CA ALA A 88 2.68 -15.53 -10.88
C ALA A 88 3.71 -14.67 -10.11
N ALA A 89 4.92 -14.54 -10.67
CA ALA A 89 5.95 -13.68 -10.10
C ALA A 89 5.46 -12.22 -10.00
N LEU A 90 4.89 -11.69 -11.08
CA LEU A 90 4.31 -10.34 -11.11
C LEU A 90 3.16 -10.20 -10.11
N ALA A 91 2.22 -11.14 -10.08
CA ALA A 91 1.11 -11.11 -9.14
C ALA A 91 1.60 -11.08 -7.68
N GLY A 92 2.63 -11.86 -7.34
CA GLY A 92 3.21 -11.87 -6.00
C GLY A 92 3.89 -10.55 -5.62
N VAL A 93 4.64 -9.94 -6.54
CA VAL A 93 5.22 -8.60 -6.31
C VAL A 93 4.13 -7.56 -6.10
N TRP A 94 3.12 -7.52 -6.96
CA TRP A 94 2.01 -6.57 -6.82
C TRP A 94 1.19 -6.79 -5.56
N ALA A 95 0.97 -8.05 -5.15
CA ALA A 95 0.32 -8.38 -3.89
C ALA A 95 1.13 -7.83 -2.70
N GLY A 96 2.45 -8.04 -2.66
CA GLY A 96 3.29 -7.49 -1.60
C GLY A 96 3.32 -5.96 -1.57
N LEU A 97 3.38 -5.30 -2.73
CA LEU A 97 3.29 -3.83 -2.82
C LEU A 97 1.92 -3.32 -2.33
N SER A 98 0.85 -4.05 -2.63
CA SER A 98 -0.49 -3.73 -2.13
C SER A 98 -0.56 -3.91 -0.61
N THR A 99 0.07 -4.96 -0.08
CA THR A 99 0.14 -5.24 1.36
C THR A 99 0.85 -4.13 2.11
N VAL A 100 2.01 -3.64 1.64
CA VAL A 100 2.72 -2.56 2.34
C VAL A 100 1.87 -1.29 2.38
N MET A 101 1.17 -0.96 1.29
CA MET A 101 0.32 0.25 1.23
C MET A 101 -0.91 0.12 2.14
N LEU A 102 -1.54 -1.05 2.17
CA LEU A 102 -2.68 -1.31 3.05
C LEU A 102 -2.26 -1.23 4.53
N LEU A 103 -1.17 -1.90 4.90
CA LEU A 103 -0.70 -1.90 6.28
C LEU A 103 -0.23 -0.52 6.72
N ARG A 104 0.44 0.22 5.84
CA ARG A 104 0.84 1.61 6.11
C ARG A 104 -0.37 2.48 6.44
N TRP A 105 -1.46 2.34 5.70
CA TRP A 105 -2.71 3.01 6.05
C TRP A 105 -3.25 2.54 7.42
N LEU A 106 -3.42 1.23 7.62
CA LEU A 106 -4.07 0.70 8.82
C LEU A 106 -3.28 0.96 10.11
N LEU A 107 -1.95 0.84 10.06
CA LEU A 107 -1.08 1.08 11.21
C LEU A 107 -1.11 2.53 11.68
N ILE A 108 -1.49 3.49 10.82
CA ILE A 108 -1.66 4.89 11.21
C ILE A 108 -3.10 5.16 11.64
N TRP A 109 -4.05 4.65 10.86
CA TRP A 109 -5.47 4.89 11.07
C TRP A 109 -5.97 4.30 12.38
N LEU A 110 -5.55 3.08 12.75
CA LEU A 110 -6.02 2.42 13.98
C LEU A 110 -5.59 3.18 15.25
N PRO A 111 -4.31 3.56 15.46
CA PRO A 111 -3.91 4.40 16.58
C PRO A 111 -4.55 5.78 16.57
N TYR A 112 -4.78 6.37 15.39
CA TYR A 112 -5.51 7.63 15.29
C TYR A 112 -6.92 7.50 15.86
N GLN A 113 -7.66 6.46 15.45
CA GLN A 113 -9.00 6.19 15.98
C GLN A 113 -8.97 5.89 17.48
N ALA A 114 -7.91 5.24 17.96
CA ALA A 114 -7.69 5.02 19.39
C ALA A 114 -7.31 6.31 20.14
N GLY A 115 -6.79 7.34 19.46
CA GLY A 115 -6.19 8.51 20.08
C GLY A 115 -4.90 8.17 20.84
N ALA A 116 -4.12 7.22 20.32
CA ALA A 116 -2.94 6.67 20.96
C ALA A 116 -1.65 7.12 20.27
N GLY A 117 -0.52 6.96 20.97
CA GLY A 117 0.82 7.29 20.45
C GLY A 117 0.92 8.77 20.04
N PRO A 118 1.38 9.08 18.81
CA PRO A 118 1.57 10.46 18.37
C PRO A 118 0.26 11.27 18.29
N PHE A 119 -0.90 10.61 18.31
CA PHE A 119 -2.22 11.26 18.23
C PHE A 119 -2.82 11.61 19.59
N ALA A 120 -2.25 11.16 20.71
CA ALA A 120 -2.81 11.41 22.05
C ALA A 120 -2.94 12.92 22.36
N GLN A 121 -1.96 13.71 21.90
CA GLN A 121 -1.97 15.18 22.00
C GLN A 121 -3.14 15.85 21.26
N MET A 122 -3.71 15.19 20.24
CA MET A 122 -4.87 15.70 19.48
C MET A 122 -6.20 15.42 20.18
N PHE A 123 -6.24 14.48 21.13
CA PHE A 123 -7.44 14.04 21.81
C PHE A 123 -7.31 14.08 23.35
N PRO A 124 -7.08 15.27 23.95
CA PRO A 124 -6.79 15.39 25.38
C PRO A 124 -7.92 14.84 26.29
N ALA A 125 -9.18 14.96 25.86
CA ALA A 125 -10.32 14.41 26.60
C ALA A 125 -10.37 12.87 26.62
N LYS A 126 -9.81 12.21 25.61
CA LYS A 126 -9.74 10.73 25.52
C LYS A 126 -8.56 10.19 26.33
N ALA A 127 -7.43 10.89 26.29
CA ALA A 127 -6.27 10.60 27.13
C ALA A 127 -6.62 10.63 28.63
N ALA A 128 -7.45 11.59 29.06
CA ALA A 128 -7.90 11.70 30.45
C ALA A 128 -8.81 10.54 30.93
N ARG A 129 -9.46 9.79 30.01
CA ARG A 129 -10.34 8.65 30.37
C ARG A 129 -9.61 7.31 30.40
N GLY A 130 -8.51 7.15 29.67
CA GLY A 130 -7.74 5.91 29.60
C GLY A 130 -6.78 5.69 30.79
N GLY A 131 -6.64 6.66 31.69
CA GLY A 131 -5.78 6.59 32.87
C GLY A 131 -6.48 6.21 34.18
N ARG A 132 -7.66 5.57 34.12
CA ARG A 132 -8.36 5.01 35.29
C ARG A 132 -8.38 3.49 35.23
#